data_AF-A0A9Q5D376-F1
#
_entry.id   AF-A0A9Q5D376-F1
#
_cell.length_a   1.000
_cell.length_b   1.000
_cell.length_c   1.000
_cell.angle_alpha   90.00
_cell.angle_beta   90.00
_cell.angle_gamma   90.00
#
_symmetry.space_group_name_H-M   'P 1'
#
loop_
_entity.id
_entity.type
_entity.pdbx_description
1 polymer ?
#
loop_
_entity_poly.entity_id
_entity_poly.type
_entity_poly.pdbx_seq_one_letter_code
_entity_poly.pdbx_strand_id
1 'polypeptide(L)'
;MSILHQQLKKQAMKVLKLHPLMTISLLQMQIQRLLSCNVAVYVRNSLANNYDTLKEAGFEEEALVEFPIDETLSLREFEEELEEKFNFSLELCSRDNKPFRNKSLHLFQISSGLSERKEERNFSIDISLDMLLKNRHTPPSFLI
;
A
#
# COMPACT_ATOMS: atom_id res chain seq x y z
N MET A 1 -17.10 -20.07 24.51
CA MET A 1 -16.98 -19.47 23.17
C MET A 1 -17.85 -20.27 22.21
N SER A 2 -19.02 -19.75 21.84
CA SER A 2 -20.12 -20.47 21.16
C SER A 2 -19.85 -20.67 19.65
N ILE A 3 -20.34 -21.80 19.10
CA ILE A 3 -20.36 -22.14 17.65
C ILE A 3 -20.84 -20.95 16.80
N LEU A 4 -21.74 -20.11 17.33
CA LEU A 4 -22.23 -18.90 16.69
C LEU A 4 -21.12 -17.87 16.39
N HIS A 5 -20.18 -17.68 17.32
CA HIS A 5 -19.03 -16.78 17.10
C HIS A 5 -18.09 -17.33 16.01
N GLN A 6 -17.92 -18.65 15.97
CA GLN A 6 -17.08 -19.30 14.97
C GLN A 6 -17.72 -19.28 13.57
N GLN A 7 -19.05 -19.36 13.50
CA GLN A 7 -19.82 -19.30 12.27
C GLN A 7 -19.94 -17.86 11.71
N LEU A 8 -20.08 -16.86 12.59
CA LEU A 8 -20.00 -15.44 12.22
C LEU A 8 -18.61 -15.05 11.73
N LYS A 9 -17.53 -15.50 12.42
CA LYS A 9 -16.17 -15.34 11.91
C LYS A 9 -16.01 -15.95 10.53
N LYS A 10 -16.50 -17.19 10.32
CA LYS A 10 -16.42 -17.86 9.02
C LYS A 10 -17.17 -17.14 7.89
N GLN A 11 -18.25 -16.40 8.21
CA GLN A 11 -18.95 -15.54 7.25
C GLN A 11 -18.24 -14.20 6.98
N ALA A 12 -17.43 -13.72 7.92
CA ALA A 12 -16.67 -12.48 7.81
C ALA A 12 -15.27 -12.67 7.20
N MET A 13 -14.86 -13.90 6.88
CA MET A 13 -13.57 -14.15 6.24
C MET A 13 -13.69 -14.09 4.72
N LYS A 14 -12.94 -13.19 4.10
CA LYS A 14 -12.70 -13.15 2.65
C LYS A 14 -11.28 -13.63 2.34
N VAL A 15 -11.02 -13.99 1.09
CA VAL A 15 -9.68 -14.46 0.68
C VAL A 15 -9.19 -13.61 -0.49
N LEU A 16 -8.13 -12.85 -0.25
CA LEU A 16 -7.40 -12.13 -1.28
C LEU A 16 -6.36 -13.07 -1.89
N LYS A 17 -6.46 -13.30 -3.20
CA LYS A 17 -5.52 -14.15 -3.92
C LYS A 17 -4.48 -13.28 -4.59
N LEU A 18 -3.20 -13.48 -4.29
CA LEU A 18 -2.11 -12.69 -4.85
C LEU A 18 -1.20 -13.63 -5.63
N HIS A 19 -1.03 -13.38 -6.92
CA HIS A 19 -0.14 -14.16 -7.78
C HIS A 19 0.86 -13.21 -8.43
N PRO A 20 2.15 -13.55 -8.55
CA PRO A 20 3.16 -12.64 -9.12
C PRO A 20 2.82 -12.15 -10.53
N LEU A 21 2.16 -13.00 -11.35
CA LEU A 21 1.70 -12.64 -12.71
C LEU A 21 0.33 -11.95 -12.76
N MET A 22 -0.32 -11.72 -11.62
CA MET A 22 -1.57 -10.94 -11.56
C MET A 22 -1.29 -9.51 -11.99
N THR A 23 -2.11 -8.94 -12.85
CA THR A 23 -1.98 -7.53 -13.24
C THR A 23 -2.51 -6.60 -12.15
N ILE A 24 -2.06 -5.35 -12.16
CA ILE A 24 -2.56 -4.30 -11.28
C ILE A 24 -4.08 -4.13 -11.44
N SER A 25 -4.59 -4.14 -12.67
CA SER A 25 -6.03 -4.11 -12.93
C SER A 25 -6.80 -5.27 -12.29
N LEU A 26 -6.23 -6.48 -12.31
CA LEU A 26 -6.85 -7.65 -11.71
C LEU A 26 -6.85 -7.56 -10.18
N LEU A 27 -5.78 -7.06 -9.57
CA LEU A 27 -5.74 -6.75 -8.13
C LEU A 27 -6.83 -5.74 -7.77
N GLN A 28 -6.93 -4.63 -8.51
CA GLN A 28 -7.92 -3.58 -8.29
C GLN A 28 -9.34 -4.13 -8.36
N MET A 29 -9.65 -4.96 -9.37
CA MET A 29 -10.94 -5.62 -9.50
C MET A 29 -11.23 -6.57 -8.34
N GLN A 30 -10.23 -7.31 -7.87
CA GLN A 30 -10.39 -8.23 -6.75
C GLN A 30 -10.68 -7.49 -5.45
N ILE A 31 -9.95 -6.41 -5.15
CA ILE A 31 -10.22 -5.54 -4.00
C ILE A 31 -11.59 -4.89 -4.14
N GLN A 32 -11.96 -4.34 -5.30
CA GLN A 32 -13.30 -3.79 -5.49
C GLN A 32 -14.41 -4.82 -5.23
N ARG A 33 -14.21 -6.10 -5.59
CA ARG A 33 -15.23 -7.15 -5.37
C ARG A 33 -15.28 -7.65 -3.93
N LEU A 34 -14.12 -7.94 -3.35
CA LEU A 34 -14.03 -8.44 -1.97
C LEU A 34 -14.46 -7.36 -0.99
N LEU A 35 -14.06 -6.14 -1.27
CA LEU A 35 -13.94 -5.10 -0.28
C LEU A 35 -14.82 -3.90 -0.66
N SER A 36 -15.36 -3.81 -1.88
CA SER A 36 -16.19 -2.66 -2.33
C SER A 36 -15.43 -1.34 -2.25
N CYS A 37 -14.10 -1.40 -2.43
CA CYS A 37 -13.20 -0.25 -2.43
C CYS A 37 -12.49 -0.10 -3.76
N ASN A 38 -12.47 1.13 -4.25
CA ASN A 38 -11.60 1.49 -5.37
C ASN A 38 -10.18 1.56 -4.83
N VAL A 39 -9.20 1.04 -5.56
CA VAL A 39 -7.80 1.12 -5.16
C VAL A 39 -6.97 1.68 -6.31
N ALA A 40 -6.13 2.67 -6.03
CA ALA A 40 -5.06 3.10 -6.90
C ALA A 40 -3.76 2.47 -6.39
N VAL A 41 -2.91 2.00 -7.30
CA VAL A 41 -1.64 1.37 -6.94
C VAL A 41 -0.51 2.26 -7.39
N TYR A 42 0.46 2.48 -6.51
CA TYR A 42 1.61 3.34 -6.73
C TYR A 42 2.89 2.51 -6.59
N VAL A 43 3.72 2.57 -7.63
CA VAL A 43 5.02 1.91 -7.71
C VAL A 43 6.06 2.99 -7.96
N ARG A 44 7.13 3.01 -7.14
CA ARG A 44 8.21 4.01 -7.22
C ARG A 44 7.68 5.46 -7.28
N ASN A 45 6.73 5.79 -6.40
CA ASN A 45 6.10 7.11 -6.29
C ASN A 45 5.30 7.57 -7.53
N SER A 46 4.95 6.65 -8.43
CA SER A 46 4.15 6.92 -9.61
C SER A 46 2.95 5.97 -9.68
N LEU A 47 1.85 6.41 -10.30
CA LEU A 47 0.69 5.54 -10.50
C LEU A 47 1.10 4.36 -11.40
N ALA A 48 0.88 3.14 -10.91
CA ALA A 48 1.23 1.92 -11.62
C ALA A 48 0.40 1.76 -12.90
N ASN A 49 0.97 1.15 -13.93
CA ASN A 49 0.22 0.83 -15.14
C ASN A 49 -0.67 -0.39 -14.85
N ASN A 50 -1.91 -0.33 -15.33
CA ASN A 50 -2.92 -1.37 -15.13
C ASN A 50 -2.51 -2.75 -15.70
N TYR A 51 -1.59 -2.79 -16.65
CA TYR A 51 -1.06 -4.01 -17.27
C TYR A 51 0.20 -4.54 -16.59
N ASP A 52 0.85 -3.75 -15.73
CA ASP A 52 2.00 -4.22 -14.96
C ASP A 52 1.55 -5.37 -14.05
N THR A 53 2.47 -6.28 -13.78
CA THR A 53 2.27 -7.41 -12.90
C THR A 53 2.58 -7.04 -11.45
N LEU A 54 2.03 -7.80 -10.49
CA LEU A 54 2.39 -7.66 -9.07
C LEU A 54 3.90 -7.82 -8.86
N LYS A 55 4.54 -8.72 -9.59
CA LYS A 55 5.99 -8.90 -9.55
C LYS A 55 6.75 -7.63 -9.96
N GLU A 56 6.30 -6.94 -11.01
CA GLU A 56 6.88 -5.65 -11.44
C GLU A 56 6.60 -4.53 -10.44
N ALA A 57 5.49 -4.63 -9.69
CA ALA A 57 5.13 -3.75 -8.60
C ALA A 57 5.84 -4.08 -7.27
N GLY A 58 6.75 -5.06 -7.24
CA GLY A 58 7.56 -5.39 -6.07
C GLY A 58 6.97 -6.46 -5.15
N PHE A 59 5.96 -7.21 -5.61
CA PHE A 59 5.50 -8.41 -4.91
C PHE A 59 6.56 -9.51 -5.03
N GLU A 60 7.14 -9.92 -3.90
CA GLU A 60 8.32 -10.79 -3.87
C GLU A 60 8.00 -12.29 -3.95
N GLU A 61 6.74 -12.67 -3.74
CA GLU A 61 6.33 -14.07 -3.70
C GLU A 61 6.41 -14.73 -5.09
N GLU A 62 6.93 -15.96 -5.14
CA GLU A 62 7.12 -16.70 -6.39
C GLU A 62 5.87 -17.48 -6.83
N ALA A 63 4.87 -17.60 -5.96
CA ALA A 63 3.69 -18.43 -6.17
C ALA A 63 2.39 -17.73 -5.74
N LEU A 64 1.25 -18.40 -5.96
CA LEU A 64 -0.04 -17.96 -5.48
C LEU A 64 -0.07 -17.94 -3.94
N VAL A 65 -0.39 -16.80 -3.36
CA VAL A 65 -0.68 -16.62 -1.94
C VAL A 65 -2.18 -16.40 -1.75
N GLU A 66 -2.76 -17.13 -0.79
CA GLU A 66 -4.13 -16.91 -0.34
C GLU A 66 -4.10 -16.20 1.01
N PHE A 67 -4.39 -14.90 1.00
CA PHE A 67 -4.37 -14.06 2.17
C PHE A 67 -5.79 -13.91 2.75
N PRO A 68 -6.07 -14.48 3.94
CA PRO A 68 -7.37 -14.35 4.58
C PRO A 68 -7.56 -12.93 5.11
N ILE A 69 -8.69 -12.31 4.79
CA ILE A 69 -9.11 -11.00 5.26
C ILE A 69 -10.25 -11.20 6.24
N ASP A 70 -10.07 -10.79 7.49
CA ASP A 70 -11.16 -10.74 8.47
C ASP A 70 -11.86 -9.38 8.36
N GLU A 71 -13.10 -9.35 7.86
CA GLU A 71 -13.89 -8.12 7.72
C GLU A 71 -14.27 -7.47 9.05
N THR A 72 -14.01 -8.15 10.18
CA THR A 72 -14.19 -7.56 11.51
C THR A 72 -12.98 -6.76 11.98
N LEU A 73 -11.83 -6.89 11.30
CA LEU A 73 -10.64 -6.08 11.58
C LEU A 73 -10.88 -4.62 11.23
N SER A 74 -10.26 -3.74 12.02
CA SER A 74 -10.14 -2.35 11.66
C SER A 74 -9.26 -2.18 10.43
N LEU A 75 -9.45 -1.08 9.70
CA LEU A 75 -8.63 -0.80 8.51
C LEU A 75 -7.14 -0.73 8.85
N ARG A 76 -6.79 -0.18 10.01
CA ARG A 76 -5.42 -0.09 10.50
C ARG A 76 -4.77 -1.46 10.70
N GLU A 77 -5.50 -2.42 11.27
CA GLU A 77 -4.98 -3.78 11.45
C GLU A 77 -4.75 -4.46 10.08
N PHE A 78 -5.63 -4.21 9.12
CA PHE A 78 -5.47 -4.71 7.75
C PHE A 78 -4.28 -4.05 7.02
N GLU A 79 -4.07 -2.75 7.20
CA GLU A 79 -2.91 -2.01 6.70
C GLU A 79 -1.61 -2.59 7.27
N GLU A 80 -1.54 -2.77 8.59
CA GLU A 80 -0.37 -3.32 9.29
C GLU A 80 -0.04 -4.75 8.81
N GLU A 81 -1.05 -5.60 8.59
CA GLU A 81 -0.82 -6.96 8.07
C GLU A 81 -0.31 -7.00 6.63
N LEU A 82 -0.80 -6.13 5.74
CA LEU A 82 -0.33 -6.05 4.36
C LEU A 82 1.10 -5.53 4.29
N GLU A 83 1.43 -4.55 5.14
CA GLU A 83 2.77 -4.00 5.25
C GLU A 83 3.76 -5.05 5.73
N GLU A 84 3.45 -5.74 6.83
CA GLU A 84 4.31 -6.79 7.40
C GLU A 84 4.53 -7.96 6.44
N LYS A 85 3.49 -8.41 5.73
CA LYS A 85 3.58 -9.62 4.90
C LYS A 85 4.07 -9.36 3.49
N PHE A 86 3.76 -8.21 2.91
CA PHE A 86 3.95 -7.98 1.47
C PHE A 86 4.72 -6.70 1.15
N ASN A 87 5.20 -5.97 2.17
CA ASN A 87 5.86 -4.67 1.99
C ASN A 87 4.99 -3.68 1.19
N PHE A 88 3.68 -3.73 1.37
CA PHE A 88 2.76 -2.77 0.79
C PHE A 88 2.16 -1.89 1.88
N SER A 89 2.26 -0.58 1.72
CA SER A 89 1.53 0.37 2.57
C SER A 89 0.19 0.67 1.94
N LEU A 90 -0.86 0.77 2.75
CA LEU A 90 -2.20 1.09 2.29
C LEU A 90 -2.66 2.37 2.98
N GLU A 91 -3.15 3.35 2.21
CA GLU A 91 -3.64 4.63 2.71
C GLU A 91 -5.11 4.81 2.34
N LEU A 92 -5.93 5.18 3.33
CA LEU A 92 -7.33 5.54 3.11
C LEU A 92 -7.49 6.97 2.60
N CYS A 93 -8.11 7.13 1.43
CA CYS A 93 -8.36 8.46 0.83
C CYS A 93 -9.67 9.13 1.31
N SER A 94 -10.28 8.66 2.41
CA SER A 94 -11.52 9.19 2.97
C SER A 94 -11.38 9.47 4.46
N ARG A 95 -11.85 10.65 4.88
CA ARG A 95 -11.91 11.06 6.30
C ARG A 95 -13.16 10.56 7.03
N ASP A 96 -14.01 9.77 6.36
CA ASP A 96 -15.27 9.31 6.94
C ASP A 96 -15.07 8.04 7.78
N ASN A 97 -15.56 8.05 9.02
CA ASN A 97 -15.48 6.93 9.98
C ASN A 97 -16.41 5.74 9.66
N LYS A 98 -16.92 5.64 8.43
CA LYS A 98 -17.80 4.54 8.02
C LYS A 98 -17.03 3.23 7.82
N PRO A 99 -17.68 2.06 7.97
CA PRO A 99 -17.07 0.77 7.65
C PRO A 99 -16.68 0.69 6.18
N PHE A 100 -15.84 -0.29 5.86
CA PHE A 100 -15.01 -0.46 4.68
C PHE A 100 -15.64 -0.10 3.30
N ARG A 101 -16.96 -0.17 3.11
CA ARG A 101 -17.62 0.03 1.80
C ARG A 101 -17.47 1.44 1.21
N ASN A 102 -17.22 1.49 -0.10
CA ASN A 102 -17.19 2.68 -0.96
C ASN A 102 -16.06 3.67 -0.63
N LYS A 103 -14.94 3.17 -0.12
CA LYS A 103 -13.74 3.97 0.11
C LYS A 103 -12.77 3.86 -1.07
N SER A 104 -11.92 4.86 -1.20
CA SER A 104 -10.78 4.85 -2.11
C SER A 104 -9.52 4.58 -1.29
N LEU A 105 -8.65 3.73 -1.82
CA LEU A 105 -7.43 3.27 -1.16
C LEU A 105 -6.25 3.54 -2.08
N HIS A 106 -5.10 3.92 -1.53
CA HIS A 106 -3.84 3.94 -2.24
C HIS A 106 -2.95 2.82 -1.72
N LEU A 107 -2.44 1.97 -2.60
CA LEU A 107 -1.48 0.94 -2.27
C LEU A 107 -0.09 1.39 -2.75
N PHE A 108 0.87 1.47 -1.84
CA PHE A 108 2.24 1.88 -2.14
C PHE A 108 3.19 0.70 -1.95
N GLN A 109 4.06 0.47 -2.92
CA GLN A 109 5.21 -0.40 -2.70
C GLN A 109 6.17 0.26 -1.70
N ILE A 110 6.41 -0.40 -0.57
CA ILE A 110 7.49 -0.05 0.36
C ILE A 110 8.75 -0.75 -0.14
N SER A 111 9.89 -0.06 -0.08
CA SER A 111 11.16 -0.69 -0.39
C SER A 111 11.40 -1.81 0.62
N SER A 112 11.40 -3.07 0.18
CA SER A 112 11.78 -4.19 1.03
C SER A 112 13.23 -3.98 1.45
N GLY A 113 13.45 -3.75 2.74
CA GLY A 113 14.79 -3.49 3.28
C GLY A 113 15.75 -4.68 3.20
N LEU A 114 15.42 -5.77 2.51
CA LEU A 114 16.17 -7.02 2.47
C LEU A 114 16.06 -7.74 1.12
N SER A 115 16.53 -7.09 0.06
CA SER A 115 17.13 -7.85 -1.04
C SER A 115 18.40 -7.15 -1.49
N GLU A 116 19.51 -7.51 -0.83
CA GLU A 116 20.85 -7.34 -1.40
C GLU A 116 20.98 -8.20 -2.67
N ARG A 117 20.35 -7.76 -3.75
CA ARG A 117 20.76 -8.13 -5.10
C ARG A 117 20.98 -6.86 -5.89
N LYS A 118 22.23 -6.42 -5.81
CA LYS A 118 22.96 -5.55 -6.73
C LYS A 118 22.12 -5.08 -7.92
N GLU A 119 21.73 -3.81 -7.88
CA GLU A 119 22.04 -2.90 -8.98
C GLU A 119 22.14 -1.49 -8.41
N GLU A 120 23.37 -0.97 -8.38
CA GLU A 120 23.70 0.41 -8.10
C GLU A 120 22.93 1.32 -9.07
N ARG A 121 21.88 1.96 -8.58
CA ARG A 121 21.46 3.26 -9.12
C ARG A 121 21.23 4.21 -7.96
N ASN A 122 22.33 4.90 -7.65
CA ASN A 122 22.41 6.09 -6.81
C ASN A 122 21.24 7.05 -7.11
N PHE A 123 20.28 7.13 -6.21
CA PHE A 123 19.58 8.36 -5.88
C PHE A 123 19.34 8.39 -4.37
N SER A 124 20.43 8.58 -3.62
CA SER A 124 20.34 9.07 -2.25
C SER A 124 19.78 10.49 -2.29
N ILE A 125 18.48 10.65 -2.07
CA ILE A 125 17.91 11.95 -1.70
C ILE A 125 18.25 12.15 -0.22
N ASP A 126 19.51 12.48 0.04
CA ASP A 126 19.99 12.90 1.35
C ASP A 126 19.78 14.42 1.44
N ILE A 127 18.52 14.84 1.62
CA ILE A 127 18.21 16.23 1.95
C ILE A 127 18.43 16.39 3.44
N SER A 128 19.67 16.69 3.83
CA SER A 128 19.98 17.14 5.20
C SER A 128 19.14 18.38 5.52
N LEU A 129 18.48 18.36 6.68
CA LEU A 129 17.66 19.46 7.22
C LEU A 129 18.39 20.82 7.21
N ASP A 130 19.71 20.82 7.25
CA ASP A 130 20.57 22.01 7.19
C ASP A 130 20.43 22.84 5.90
N MET A 131 20.08 22.23 4.77
CA MET A 131 19.87 22.97 3.50
C MET A 131 18.55 23.75 3.46
N LEU A 132 17.51 23.29 4.17
CA LEU A 132 16.21 23.98 4.22
C LEU A 132 16.26 25.24 5.09
N LEU A 133 17.18 25.30 6.05
CA LEU A 133 17.31 26.42 6.98
C LEU A 133 18.20 27.56 6.43
N LYS A 134 19.00 27.31 5.38
CA LYS A 134 19.90 28.31 4.79
C LYS A 134 19.22 29.36 3.91
N ASN A 135 17.96 29.18 3.55
CA ASN A 135 17.20 30.12 2.70
C ASN A 135 16.43 31.21 3.48
N ARG A 136 16.76 31.46 4.75
CA ARG A 136 16.20 32.57 5.54
C ARG A 136 17.17 33.71 5.79
N HIS A 137 17.95 34.11 4.79
CA HIS A 137 18.77 35.33 4.86
C HIS A 137 18.12 36.50 4.11
N THR A 138 17.50 37.39 4.92
CA THR A 138 17.47 38.87 4.85
C THR A 138 16.99 39.61 3.59
N PRO A 139 16.05 40.57 3.70
CA PRO A 139 15.67 41.45 2.59
C PRO A 139 16.78 42.47 2.26
N PRO A 140 16.92 42.90 1.00
CA PRO A 140 17.90 43.92 0.63
C PRO A 140 17.47 45.30 1.13
N SER A 141 18.29 45.92 1.96
CA SER A 141 18.24 47.34 2.27
C SER A 141 18.62 48.14 1.03
N PHE A 142 17.67 48.87 0.45
CA PHE A 142 17.96 49.94 -0.51
C PHE A 142 18.52 51.14 0.26
N LEU A 143 19.75 51.52 -0.03
CA LEU A 143 20.31 52.84 0.29
C LEU A 143 20.47 53.61 -1.03
N ILE A 144 19.68 54.67 -1.19
CA ILE A 144 20.02 55.90 -1.91
C ILE A 144 19.61 57.04 -0.98
#